data_AF-A0A212EY33-F1
#
_entry.id   AF-A0A212EY33-F1
#
_cell.length_a   1.000
_cell.length_b   1.000
_cell.length_c   1.000
_cell.angle_alpha   90.00
_cell.angle_beta   90.00
_cell.angle_gamma   90.00
#
_symmetry.space_group_name_H-M   'P 1'
#
loop_
_entity.id
_entity.type
_entity.pdbx_description
1 polymer ?
#
loop_
_entity_poly.entity_id
_entity_poly.type
_entity_poly.pdbx_seq_one_letter_code
_entity_poly.pdbx_strand_id
1 'polypeptide(L)'
;MFLNLCFLCVLMSEALCEKPPNTSESILNTYVHYINASHDLDKSDRVLMRRWSEEFQLQLVNITSQYRLDMARHREHSFMIIKANAKWNECIKLHRNEIDDAQTMYLTNEAECLKDANTNKNKKKHSVVQMEREIKKWRKSYRYIIKQCEAESPKDDAAVDDCVIDYIQRDNYHIAFQRLMLLKLEAMSELFDQIISCEKQLEVCLKVTLAEYLSSVRTIMGYLNRCYRRVVE
;
A
#
# COMPACT_ATOMS: atom_id res chain seq x y z
N MET A 1 10.54 -13.97 0.26
CA MET A 1 9.89 -15.20 0.76
C MET A 1 10.69 -15.94 1.84
N PHE A 2 12.02 -15.79 1.94
CA PHE A 2 12.84 -16.51 2.92
C PHE A 2 12.84 -15.94 4.37
N LEU A 3 12.47 -14.67 4.58
CA LEU A 3 12.44 -14.08 5.94
C LEU A 3 11.23 -14.51 6.79
N ASN A 4 10.11 -14.87 6.18
CA ASN A 4 8.92 -15.35 6.91
C ASN A 4 9.11 -16.77 7.48
N LEU A 5 9.96 -17.59 6.85
CA LEU A 5 10.22 -18.96 7.29
C LEU A 5 11.08 -19.03 8.55
N CYS A 6 12.06 -18.14 8.73
CA CYS A 6 12.89 -18.13 9.94
C CYS A 6 12.10 -17.78 11.20
N PHE A 7 11.13 -16.87 11.13
CA PHE A 7 10.29 -16.49 12.28
C PHE A 7 9.23 -17.55 12.62
N LEU A 8 8.66 -18.21 11.61
CA LEU A 8 7.74 -19.34 11.81
C LEU A 8 8.44 -20.53 12.47
N CYS A 9 9.71 -20.81 12.14
CA CYS A 9 10.48 -21.86 12.82
C CYS A 9 10.75 -21.54 14.30
N VAL A 10 10.92 -20.27 14.67
CA VAL A 10 11.07 -19.86 16.08
C VAL A 10 9.75 -20.02 16.86
N LEU A 11 8.61 -19.72 16.23
CA LEU A 11 7.28 -19.87 16.85
C LEU A 11 6.80 -21.32 16.92
N MET A 12 7.20 -22.18 15.98
CA MET A 12 6.79 -23.59 15.91
C MET A 12 7.69 -24.55 16.72
N SER A 13 8.89 -24.11 17.13
CA SER A 13 9.79 -24.94 17.97
C SER A 13 9.25 -25.15 19.39
N GLU A 14 8.17 -24.48 19.78
CA GLU A 14 7.51 -24.65 21.09
C GLU A 14 6.54 -25.85 21.11
N ALA A 15 6.21 -26.46 19.97
CA ALA A 15 5.17 -27.49 19.91
C ALA A 15 5.64 -28.91 20.29
N LEU A 16 6.95 -29.22 20.24
CA LEU A 16 7.49 -30.56 20.46
C LEU A 16 8.90 -30.50 21.08
N CYS A 17 9.01 -30.19 22.36
CA CYS A 17 10.20 -30.52 23.17
C CYS A 17 9.84 -30.45 24.66
N GLU A 18 10.25 -31.46 25.44
CA GLU A 18 10.15 -31.42 26.91
C GLU A 18 10.80 -30.12 27.42
N LYS A 19 10.01 -29.27 28.07
CA LYS A 19 10.49 -28.00 28.62
C LYS A 19 11.51 -28.30 29.71
N PRO A 20 12.78 -27.86 29.60
CA PRO A 20 13.65 -27.78 30.76
C PRO A 20 12.98 -26.88 31.82
N PRO A 21 13.29 -27.04 33.11
CA PRO A 21 12.68 -26.22 34.15
C PRO A 21 12.85 -24.74 33.78
N ASN A 22 11.74 -24.02 33.66
CA ASN A 22 11.72 -22.59 33.37
C ASN A 22 12.43 -21.86 34.51
N THR A 23 13.74 -21.66 34.38
CA THR A 23 14.48 -20.77 35.28
C THR A 23 14.03 -19.33 35.03
N SER A 24 14.11 -18.49 36.05
CA SER A 24 13.81 -17.05 35.95
C SER A 24 14.57 -16.39 34.78
N GLU A 25 15.83 -16.78 34.60
CA GLU A 25 16.69 -16.36 33.49
C GLU A 25 16.16 -16.78 32.10
N SER A 26 15.65 -18.01 31.95
CA SER A 26 15.04 -18.49 30.69
C SER A 26 13.80 -17.67 30.30
N ILE A 27 12.98 -17.35 31.30
CA ILE A 27 11.77 -16.56 31.14
C ILE A 27 12.13 -15.13 30.71
N LEU A 28 13.03 -14.46 31.43
CA LEU A 28 13.47 -13.10 31.13
C LEU A 28 14.15 -12.97 29.76
N ASN A 29 15.00 -13.95 29.39
CA ASN A 29 15.64 -13.98 28.07
C ASN A 29 14.61 -14.05 26.94
N THR A 30 13.53 -14.81 27.13
CA THR A 30 12.43 -14.89 26.16
C THR A 30 11.75 -13.53 25.98
N TYR A 31 11.53 -12.78 27.07
CA TYR A 31 10.95 -11.44 27.01
C TYR A 31 11.84 -10.42 26.31
N VAL A 32 13.13 -10.42 26.64
CA VAL A 32 14.13 -9.58 25.98
C VAL A 32 14.15 -9.90 24.48
N HIS A 33 14.06 -11.18 24.11
CA HIS A 33 13.99 -11.58 22.71
C HIS A 33 12.74 -11.04 22.00
N TYR A 34 11.54 -11.14 22.60
CA TYR A 34 10.34 -10.56 22.02
C TYR A 34 10.43 -9.03 21.86
N ILE A 35 10.97 -8.33 22.86
CA ILE A 35 11.17 -6.88 22.78
C ILE A 35 12.13 -6.53 21.63
N ASN A 36 13.24 -7.24 21.49
CA ASN A 36 14.20 -7.03 20.40
C ASN A 36 13.61 -7.36 19.03
N ALA A 37 12.94 -8.51 18.90
CA ALA A 37 12.24 -8.91 17.69
C ALA A 37 11.22 -7.87 17.23
N SER A 38 10.48 -7.28 18.18
CA SER A 38 9.53 -6.23 17.85
C SER A 38 10.22 -4.94 17.35
N HIS A 39 11.40 -4.59 17.88
CA HIS A 39 12.21 -3.47 17.38
C HIS A 39 12.68 -3.71 15.94
N ASP A 40 13.16 -4.92 15.65
CA ASP A 40 13.58 -5.31 14.31
C ASP A 40 12.41 -5.33 13.33
N LEU A 41 11.25 -5.79 13.76
CA LEU A 41 10.02 -5.77 12.99
C LEU A 41 9.62 -4.33 12.60
N ASP A 42 9.65 -3.37 13.55
CA ASP A 42 9.40 -1.95 13.23
C ASP A 42 10.36 -1.38 12.20
N LYS A 43 11.64 -1.74 12.28
CA LYS A 43 12.66 -1.27 11.35
C LYS A 43 12.41 -1.86 9.96
N SER A 44 12.15 -3.16 9.88
CA SER A 44 11.84 -3.88 8.65
C SER A 44 10.58 -3.33 7.98
N ASP A 45 9.48 -3.20 8.72
CA ASP A 45 8.19 -2.76 8.20
C ASP A 45 8.27 -1.36 7.60
N ARG A 46 9.01 -0.43 8.23
CA ARG A 46 9.19 0.92 7.68
C ARG A 46 9.94 0.92 6.36
N VAL A 47 10.94 0.05 6.21
CA VAL A 47 11.67 -0.10 4.95
C VAL A 47 10.75 -0.68 3.88
N LEU A 48 9.98 -1.72 4.22
CA LEU A 48 9.00 -2.34 3.32
C LEU A 48 7.92 -1.35 2.88
N MET A 49 7.30 -0.64 3.81
CA MET A 49 6.25 0.34 3.50
C MET A 49 6.77 1.48 2.60
N ARG A 50 8.01 1.92 2.81
CA ARG A 50 8.64 2.92 1.93
C ARG A 50 8.81 2.36 0.52
N ARG A 51 9.40 1.17 0.41
CA ARG A 51 9.63 0.48 -0.85
C ARG A 51 8.33 0.22 -1.62
N TRP A 52 7.32 -0.34 -0.97
CA TRP A 52 6.00 -0.54 -1.59
C TRP A 52 5.36 0.77 -2.02
N SER A 53 5.61 1.85 -1.27
CA SER A 53 5.10 3.16 -1.66
C SER A 53 5.77 3.68 -2.94
N GLU A 54 7.07 3.50 -3.08
CA GLU A 54 7.85 3.86 -4.27
C GLU A 54 7.46 2.98 -5.47
N GLU A 55 7.41 1.66 -5.28
CA GLU A 55 6.99 0.70 -6.30
C GLU A 55 5.57 1.03 -6.82
N PHE A 56 4.63 1.32 -5.92
CA PHE A 56 3.27 1.72 -6.31
C PHE A 56 3.27 2.99 -7.18
N GLN A 57 4.06 4.02 -6.83
CA GLN A 57 4.13 5.24 -7.64
C GLN A 57 4.73 4.98 -9.03
N LEU A 58 5.73 4.11 -9.13
CA LEU A 58 6.27 3.68 -10.42
C LEU A 58 5.21 2.93 -11.25
N GLN A 59 4.43 2.06 -10.63
CA GLN A 59 3.34 1.36 -11.32
C GLN A 59 2.25 2.31 -11.78
N LEU A 60 1.85 3.30 -10.96
CA LEU A 60 0.90 4.33 -11.37
C LEU A 60 1.35 5.04 -12.65
N VAL A 61 2.62 5.48 -12.69
CA VAL A 61 3.19 6.17 -13.85
C VAL A 61 3.25 5.24 -15.06
N ASN A 62 3.65 3.99 -14.88
CA ASN A 62 3.77 3.03 -15.97
C ASN A 62 2.40 2.73 -16.61
N ILE A 63 1.42 2.38 -15.79
CA ILE A 63 0.05 2.07 -16.24
C ILE A 63 -0.55 3.29 -16.93
N THR A 64 -0.53 4.47 -16.31
CA THR A 64 -1.09 5.69 -16.91
C THR A 64 -0.41 6.08 -18.21
N SER A 65 0.91 5.99 -18.29
CA SER A 65 1.66 6.30 -19.52
C SER A 65 1.23 5.41 -20.68
N GLN A 66 0.99 4.12 -20.42
CA GLN A 66 0.49 3.20 -21.43
C GLN A 66 -0.87 3.66 -22.01
N TYR A 67 -1.85 3.95 -21.14
CA TYR A 67 -3.18 4.40 -21.61
C TYR A 67 -3.15 5.76 -22.30
N ARG A 68 -2.31 6.70 -21.82
CA ARG A 68 -2.10 8.00 -22.49
C ARG A 68 -1.51 7.84 -23.90
N LEU A 69 -0.56 6.91 -24.07
CA LEU A 69 0.01 6.61 -25.39
C LEU A 69 -1.03 6.04 -26.33
N ASP A 70 -1.88 5.13 -25.84
CA ASP A 70 -2.95 4.55 -26.65
C ASP A 70 -4.00 5.60 -27.03
N MET A 71 -4.41 6.48 -26.09
CA MET A 71 -5.25 7.64 -26.38
C MET A 71 -4.63 8.55 -27.45
N ALA A 72 -3.35 8.91 -27.30
CA ALA A 72 -2.64 9.78 -28.24
C ALA A 72 -2.55 9.17 -29.65
N ARG A 73 -2.25 7.86 -29.75
CA ARG A 73 -2.24 7.13 -31.03
C ARG A 73 -3.60 7.17 -31.72
N HIS A 74 -4.68 6.95 -30.97
CA HIS A 74 -6.03 7.01 -31.52
C HIS A 74 -6.41 8.42 -31.96
N ARG A 75 -6.03 9.45 -31.20
CA ARG A 75 -6.22 10.85 -31.57
C ARG A 75 -5.49 11.19 -32.86
N GLU A 76 -4.22 10.85 -32.94
CA GLU A 76 -3.37 11.11 -34.10
C GLU A 76 -3.92 10.41 -35.33
N HIS A 77 -4.21 9.11 -35.24
CA HIS A 77 -4.76 8.34 -36.35
C HIS A 77 -6.12 8.86 -36.83
N SER A 78 -6.97 9.37 -35.93
CA SER A 78 -8.34 9.78 -36.29
C SER A 78 -8.42 11.22 -36.79
N PHE A 79 -7.64 12.13 -36.20
CA PHE A 79 -7.75 13.57 -36.44
C PHE A 79 -6.51 14.17 -37.11
N MET A 80 -5.70 13.34 -37.77
CA MET A 80 -4.51 13.81 -38.49
C MET A 80 -4.88 14.86 -39.54
N ILE A 81 -4.19 16.00 -39.49
CA ILE A 81 -4.26 17.02 -40.54
C ILE A 81 -3.43 16.53 -41.73
N ILE A 82 -4.08 16.35 -42.87
CA ILE A 82 -3.44 15.87 -44.11
C ILE A 82 -3.21 17.07 -45.02
N LYS A 83 -1.94 17.42 -45.29
CA LYS A 83 -1.57 18.61 -46.09
C LYS A 83 -2.25 18.66 -47.47
N ALA A 84 -2.53 17.52 -48.08
CA ALA A 84 -3.14 17.41 -49.40
C ALA A 84 -4.68 17.50 -49.42
N ASN A 85 -5.37 17.54 -48.27
CA ASN A 85 -6.83 17.52 -48.22
C ASN A 85 -7.41 18.72 -47.44
N ALA A 86 -7.55 19.86 -48.13
CA ALA A 86 -8.03 21.11 -47.54
C ALA A 86 -9.45 21.00 -46.95
N LYS A 87 -10.35 20.28 -47.63
CA LYS A 87 -11.74 20.07 -47.18
C LYS A 87 -11.80 19.27 -45.88
N TRP A 88 -11.00 18.21 -45.77
CA TRP A 88 -10.89 17.44 -44.53
C TRP A 88 -10.35 18.29 -43.38
N ASN A 89 -9.32 19.10 -43.64
CA ASN A 89 -8.74 19.98 -42.63
C ASN A 89 -9.72 21.07 -42.17
N GLU A 90 -10.58 21.56 -43.06
CA GLU A 90 -11.66 22.48 -42.70
C GLU A 90 -12.70 21.81 -41.77
N CYS A 91 -13.10 20.58 -42.08
CA CYS A 91 -13.98 19.80 -41.20
C CYS A 91 -13.37 19.53 -39.83
N ILE A 92 -12.07 19.21 -39.75
CA ILE A 92 -11.36 19.06 -38.48
C ILE A 92 -11.39 20.38 -37.70
N LYS A 93 -11.12 21.52 -38.36
CA LYS A 93 -11.15 22.84 -37.71
C LYS A 93 -12.55 23.18 -37.18
N LEU A 94 -13.59 22.86 -37.94
CA LEU A 94 -14.98 23.09 -37.54
C LEU A 94 -15.34 22.31 -36.27
N HIS A 95 -14.90 21.06 -36.17
CA HIS A 95 -15.19 20.16 -35.05
C HIS A 95 -14.06 20.09 -34.00
N ARG A 96 -13.24 21.13 -33.92
CA ARG A 96 -12.07 21.15 -33.03
C ARG A 96 -12.47 21.12 -31.56
N ASN A 97 -13.54 21.81 -31.19
CA ASN A 97 -14.00 21.86 -29.82
C ASN A 97 -14.41 20.46 -29.33
N GLU A 98 -15.12 19.69 -30.14
CA GLU A 98 -15.53 18.32 -29.79
C GLU A 98 -14.31 17.39 -29.62
N ILE A 99 -13.27 17.58 -30.44
CA ILE A 99 -12.01 16.84 -30.32
C ILE A 99 -11.29 17.20 -29.00
N ASP A 100 -11.18 18.49 -28.71
CA ASP A 100 -10.49 19.00 -27.52
C ASP A 100 -11.29 18.66 -26.23
N ASP A 101 -12.62 18.67 -26.28
CA ASP A 101 -13.52 18.26 -25.19
C ASP A 101 -13.38 16.77 -24.88
N ALA A 102 -13.35 15.91 -25.90
CA ALA A 102 -13.16 14.47 -25.72
C ALA A 102 -11.80 14.17 -25.06
N GLN A 103 -10.74 14.88 -25.46
CA GLN A 103 -9.43 14.75 -24.82
C GLN A 103 -9.46 15.26 -23.37
N THR A 104 -10.11 16.39 -23.12
CA THR A 104 -10.22 16.99 -21.79
C THR A 104 -10.96 16.06 -20.83
N MET A 105 -12.07 15.47 -21.29
CA MET A 105 -12.84 14.49 -20.52
C MET A 105 -12.00 13.26 -20.17
N TYR A 106 -11.22 12.72 -21.12
CA TYR A 106 -10.30 11.61 -20.84
C TYR A 106 -9.30 11.97 -19.72
N LEU A 107 -8.67 13.15 -19.81
CA LEU A 107 -7.68 13.59 -18.81
C LEU A 107 -8.31 13.85 -17.43
N THR A 108 -9.53 14.38 -17.39
CA THR A 108 -10.28 14.56 -16.15
C THR A 108 -10.60 13.21 -15.50
N ASN A 109 -11.16 12.28 -16.26
CA ASN A 109 -11.51 10.95 -15.74
C ASN A 109 -10.26 10.17 -15.30
N GLU A 110 -9.16 10.29 -16.04
CA GLU A 110 -7.86 9.71 -15.64
C GLU A 110 -7.36 10.29 -14.30
N ALA A 111 -7.47 11.60 -14.10
CA ALA A 111 -7.08 12.26 -12.86
C ALA A 111 -7.93 11.77 -11.67
N GLU A 112 -9.23 11.54 -11.89
CA GLU A 112 -10.12 10.95 -10.88
C GLU A 112 -9.72 9.51 -10.54
N CYS A 113 -9.47 8.65 -11.54
CA CYS A 113 -8.96 7.30 -11.32
C CYS A 113 -7.68 7.29 -10.46
N LEU A 114 -6.75 8.22 -10.73
CA LEU A 114 -5.49 8.35 -9.98
C LEU A 114 -5.70 8.86 -8.55
N LYS A 115 -6.63 9.79 -8.35
CA LYS A 115 -6.99 10.30 -7.03
C LYS A 115 -7.56 9.19 -6.17
N ASP A 116 -8.44 8.36 -6.73
CA ASP A 116 -9.06 7.24 -6.04
C ASP A 116 -8.05 6.16 -5.65
N ALA A 117 -7.16 5.79 -6.58
CA ALA A 117 -6.08 4.84 -6.31
C ALA A 117 -5.16 5.31 -5.16
N ASN A 118 -4.77 6.59 -5.16
CA ASN A 118 -3.93 7.16 -4.10
C ASN A 118 -4.66 7.25 -2.75
N THR A 119 -5.96 7.59 -2.77
CA THR A 119 -6.77 7.69 -1.54
C THR A 119 -7.00 6.32 -0.91
N ASN A 120 -7.32 5.31 -1.74
CA ASN A 120 -7.59 3.95 -1.28
C ASN A 120 -6.36 3.26 -0.70
N LYS A 121 -5.17 3.49 -1.28
CA LYS A 121 -3.89 2.99 -0.71
C LYS A 121 -3.68 3.43 0.74
N ASN A 122 -4.07 4.64 1.10
CA ASN A 122 -3.81 5.20 2.42
C ASN A 122 -4.75 4.66 3.51
N LYS A 123 -5.89 4.04 3.16
CA LYS A 123 -6.91 3.59 4.13
C LYS A 123 -6.36 2.59 5.15
N LYS A 124 -5.59 1.59 4.70
CA LYS A 124 -5.05 0.52 5.58
C LYS A 124 -3.73 0.89 6.27
N LYS A 125 -3.07 1.95 5.82
CA LYS A 125 -1.83 2.45 6.44
C LYS A 125 -2.04 2.87 7.91
N HIS A 126 -3.24 3.38 8.23
CA HIS A 126 -3.56 3.80 9.59
C HIS A 126 -3.51 2.63 10.58
N SER A 127 -4.03 1.46 10.21
CA SER A 127 -4.05 0.26 11.07
C SER A 127 -2.64 -0.18 11.47
N VAL A 128 -1.69 -0.19 10.52
CA VAL A 128 -0.28 -0.50 10.79
C VAL A 128 0.32 0.51 11.77
N VAL A 129 0.08 1.80 11.54
CA VAL A 129 0.60 2.88 12.41
C VAL A 129 -0.01 2.79 13.82
N GLN A 130 -1.27 2.40 13.95
CA GLN A 130 -1.92 2.18 15.23
C GLN A 130 -1.26 1.01 15.98
N MET A 131 -1.04 -0.13 15.31
CA MET A 131 -0.35 -1.27 15.91
C MET A 131 1.08 -0.92 16.35
N GLU A 132 1.84 -0.16 15.54
CA GLU A 132 3.16 0.36 15.94
C GLU A 132 3.10 1.20 17.23
N ARG A 133 2.06 2.04 17.38
CA ARG A 133 1.91 2.89 18.57
C ARG A 133 1.63 2.06 19.82
N GLU A 134 0.74 1.07 19.71
CA GLU A 134 0.44 0.18 20.84
C GLU A 134 1.67 -0.63 21.24
N ILE A 135 2.38 -1.27 20.30
CA ILE A 135 3.61 -2.01 20.60
C ILE A 135 4.64 -1.12 21.29
N LYS A 136 4.82 0.14 20.85
CA LYS A 136 5.72 1.10 21.52
C LYS A 136 5.30 1.43 22.96
N LYS A 137 3.99 1.52 23.25
CA LYS A 137 3.50 1.73 24.62
C LYS A 137 3.85 0.53 25.49
N TRP A 138 3.63 -0.68 24.99
CA TRP A 138 4.01 -1.91 25.69
C TRP A 138 5.52 -1.95 25.98
N ARG A 139 6.39 -1.70 25.00
CA ARG A 139 7.85 -1.59 25.25
C ARG A 139 8.23 -0.55 26.31
N LYS A 140 7.49 0.56 26.41
CA LYS A 140 7.69 1.56 27.47
C LYS A 140 7.24 1.03 28.83
N SER A 141 6.11 0.33 28.89
CA SER A 141 5.62 -0.34 30.09
C SER A 141 6.61 -1.38 30.61
N TYR A 142 7.19 -2.23 29.75
CA TYR A 142 8.24 -3.18 30.14
C TYR A 142 9.45 -2.49 30.80
N ARG A 143 9.96 -1.41 30.18
CA ARG A 143 11.05 -0.61 30.77
C ARG A 143 10.67 0.08 32.07
N TYR A 144 9.40 0.40 32.26
CA TYR A 144 8.91 0.98 33.50
C TYR A 144 8.88 -0.06 34.63
N ILE A 145 8.40 -1.27 34.34
CA ILE A 145 8.37 -2.39 35.31
C ILE A 145 9.80 -2.68 35.82
N ILE A 146 10.77 -2.79 34.91
CA ILE A 146 12.18 -3.00 35.29
C ILE A 146 12.66 -1.92 36.26
N LYS A 147 12.46 -0.64 35.92
CA LYS A 147 12.88 0.49 36.77
C LYS A 147 12.18 0.51 38.13
N GLN A 148 10.94 0.07 38.18
CA GLN A 148 10.18 0.01 39.43
C GLN A 148 10.74 -1.10 40.34
N CYS A 149 10.98 -2.30 39.80
CA CYS A 149 11.62 -3.38 40.54
C CYS A 149 13.03 -3.02 41.02
N GLU A 150 13.84 -2.36 40.17
CA GLU A 150 15.17 -1.82 40.54
C GLU A 150 15.10 -0.81 41.70
N ALA A 151 14.03 -0.01 41.78
CA ALA A 151 13.84 0.97 42.85
C ALA A 151 13.39 0.31 44.17
N GLU A 152 12.61 -0.78 44.09
CA GLU A 152 12.13 -1.53 45.24
C GLU A 152 13.22 -2.42 45.86
N SER A 153 14.12 -2.98 45.05
CA SER A 153 15.25 -3.83 45.50
C SER A 153 16.60 -3.36 44.94
N PRO A 154 17.15 -2.23 45.43
CA PRO A 154 18.38 -1.68 44.89
C PRO A 154 19.58 -2.60 45.12
N LYS A 155 20.32 -2.94 44.04
CA LYS A 155 21.54 -3.78 44.05
C LYS A 155 21.31 -5.27 44.34
N ASP A 156 20.07 -5.75 44.29
CA ASP A 156 19.74 -7.17 44.36
C ASP A 156 19.11 -7.61 43.04
N ASP A 157 19.97 -7.98 42.09
CA ASP A 157 19.55 -8.32 40.72
C ASP A 157 18.60 -9.53 40.70
N ALA A 158 18.76 -10.49 41.62
CA ALA A 158 17.88 -11.65 41.71
C ALA A 158 16.46 -11.27 42.18
N ALA A 159 16.36 -10.38 43.18
CA ALA A 159 15.07 -9.87 43.64
C ALA A 159 14.38 -8.99 42.58
N VAL A 160 15.15 -8.24 41.78
CA VAL A 160 14.63 -7.48 40.63
C VAL A 160 14.06 -8.40 39.56
N ASP A 161 14.79 -9.45 39.20
CA ASP A 161 14.37 -10.44 38.20
C ASP A 161 13.08 -11.15 38.60
N ASP A 162 12.97 -11.59 39.86
CA ASP A 162 11.75 -12.23 40.38
C ASP A 162 10.56 -11.26 40.39
N CYS A 163 10.77 -9.99 40.78
CA CYS A 163 9.76 -8.94 40.72
C CYS A 163 9.24 -8.73 39.29
N VAL A 164 10.14 -8.62 38.32
CA VAL A 164 9.79 -8.43 36.90
C VAL A 164 8.99 -9.62 36.37
N ILE A 165 9.39 -10.84 36.70
CA ILE A 165 8.68 -12.06 36.29
C ILE A 165 7.27 -12.09 36.86
N ASP A 166 7.11 -11.77 38.15
CA ASP A 166 5.79 -11.76 38.79
C ASP A 166 4.84 -10.77 38.10
N TYR A 167 5.28 -9.53 37.85
CA TYR A 167 4.49 -8.55 37.11
C TYR A 167 4.09 -9.04 35.72
N ILE A 168 5.03 -9.61 34.99
CA ILE A 168 4.82 -10.08 33.62
C ILE A 168 3.87 -11.27 33.55
N GLN A 169 3.97 -12.21 34.50
CA GLN A 169 3.09 -13.37 34.57
C GLN A 169 1.69 -12.97 35.02
N ARG A 170 1.59 -12.13 36.07
CA ARG A 170 0.32 -11.64 36.61
C ARG A 170 -0.52 -10.93 35.55
N ASP A 171 0.11 -10.10 34.73
CA ASP A 171 -0.59 -9.31 33.70
C ASP A 171 -0.70 -10.01 32.34
N ASN A 172 -0.26 -11.27 32.24
CA ASN A 172 -0.19 -12.02 30.97
C ASN A 172 0.52 -11.23 29.86
N TYR A 173 1.59 -10.52 30.23
CA TYR A 173 2.24 -9.55 29.36
C TYR A 173 2.78 -10.21 28.07
N HIS A 174 3.33 -11.44 28.15
CA HIS A 174 3.76 -12.21 26.97
C HIS A 174 2.64 -12.38 25.94
N ILE A 175 1.47 -12.84 26.37
CA ILE A 175 0.35 -13.17 25.49
C ILE A 175 -0.12 -11.90 24.78
N ALA A 176 -0.30 -10.83 25.54
CA ALA A 176 -0.75 -9.55 24.98
C ALA A 176 0.27 -8.99 23.98
N PHE A 177 1.56 -9.02 24.32
CA PHE A 177 2.61 -8.51 23.46
C PHE A 177 2.77 -9.33 22.17
N GLN A 178 2.77 -10.66 22.28
CA GLN A 178 2.82 -11.56 21.13
C GLN A 178 1.62 -11.36 20.20
N ARG A 179 0.41 -11.24 20.75
CA ARG A 179 -0.81 -10.94 19.98
C ARG A 179 -0.69 -9.60 19.23
N LEU A 180 -0.13 -8.57 19.86
CA LEU A 180 0.09 -7.29 19.19
C LEU A 180 1.07 -7.41 18.02
N MET A 181 2.14 -8.19 18.14
CA MET A 181 3.05 -8.44 17.02
C MET A 181 2.36 -9.19 15.87
N LEU A 182 1.53 -10.19 16.18
CA LEU A 182 0.76 -10.92 15.17
C LEU A 182 -0.25 -10.01 14.44
N LEU A 183 -1.01 -9.21 15.19
CA LEU A 183 -1.95 -8.23 14.61
C LEU A 183 -1.23 -7.20 13.73
N LYS A 184 0.02 -6.84 14.07
CA LYS A 184 0.83 -5.97 13.22
C LYS A 184 1.18 -6.64 11.90
N LEU A 185 1.59 -7.91 11.92
CA LEU A 185 1.90 -8.67 10.71
C LEU A 185 0.66 -8.81 9.81
N GLU A 186 -0.50 -9.09 10.41
CA GLU A 186 -1.78 -9.12 9.68
C GLU A 186 -2.09 -7.76 9.05
N ALA A 187 -1.97 -6.66 9.80
CA ALA A 187 -2.19 -5.31 9.27
C ALA A 187 -1.22 -4.96 8.12
N MET A 188 0.03 -5.42 8.20
CA MET A 188 1.01 -5.27 7.12
C MET A 188 0.63 -6.08 5.88
N SER A 189 0.11 -7.30 6.05
CA SER A 189 -0.40 -8.11 4.95
C SER A 189 -1.62 -7.45 4.28
N GLU A 190 -2.59 -7.01 5.07
CA GLU A 190 -3.77 -6.30 4.55
C GLU A 190 -3.40 -5.02 3.79
N LEU A 191 -2.38 -4.29 4.26
CA LEU A 191 -1.89 -3.12 3.55
C LEU A 191 -1.32 -3.49 2.17
N PHE A 192 -0.56 -4.57 2.09
CA PHE A 192 0.01 -5.05 0.83
C PHE A 192 -1.08 -5.49 -0.15
N ASP A 193 -2.07 -6.26 0.33
CA ASP A 193 -3.22 -6.68 -0.48
C ASP A 193 -4.03 -5.47 -0.98
N GLN A 194 -4.19 -4.45 -0.13
CA GLN A 194 -4.85 -3.20 -0.52
C GLN A 194 -4.07 -2.48 -1.62
N ILE A 195 -2.73 -2.45 -1.57
CA ILE A 195 -1.90 -1.83 -2.61
C ILE A 195 -2.12 -2.53 -3.95
N ILE A 196 -2.04 -3.86 -3.99
CA ILE A 196 -2.28 -4.65 -5.21
C ILE A 196 -3.70 -4.43 -5.75
N SER A 197 -4.69 -4.38 -4.85
CA SER A 197 -6.09 -4.12 -5.23
C SER A 197 -6.24 -2.73 -5.86
N CYS A 198 -5.58 -1.71 -5.33
CA CYS A 198 -5.61 -0.36 -5.90
C CYS A 198 -5.01 -0.30 -7.31
N GLU A 199 -3.93 -1.03 -7.58
CA GLU A 199 -3.33 -1.12 -8.91
C GLU A 199 -4.29 -1.76 -9.93
N LYS A 200 -4.92 -2.88 -9.55
CA LYS A 200 -5.92 -3.55 -10.40
C LYS A 200 -7.12 -2.65 -10.67
N GLN A 201 -7.63 -1.96 -9.65
CA GLN A 201 -8.76 -1.05 -9.77
C GLN A 201 -8.42 0.14 -10.68
N LEU A 202 -7.22 0.70 -10.56
CA LEU A 202 -6.74 1.75 -11.46
C LEU A 202 -6.76 1.27 -12.92
N GLU A 203 -6.20 0.09 -13.19
CA GLU A 203 -6.16 -0.45 -14.54
C GLU A 203 -7.57 -0.63 -15.12
N VAL A 204 -8.51 -1.14 -14.32
CA VAL A 204 -9.93 -1.25 -14.72
C VAL A 204 -10.53 0.12 -15.00
N CYS A 205 -10.29 1.11 -14.13
CA CYS A 205 -10.79 2.48 -14.31
C CYS A 205 -10.27 3.10 -15.61
N LEU A 206 -8.96 2.99 -15.87
CA LEU A 206 -8.34 3.52 -17.09
C LEU A 206 -8.82 2.81 -18.37
N LYS A 207 -9.11 1.51 -18.31
CA LYS A 207 -9.75 0.78 -19.44
C LYS A 207 -11.12 1.36 -19.77
N VAL A 208 -11.94 1.66 -18.76
CA VAL A 208 -13.26 2.28 -18.97
C VAL A 208 -13.09 3.69 -19.54
N THR A 209 -12.22 4.51 -18.95
CA THR A 209 -11.92 5.86 -19.42
C THR A 209 -11.44 5.88 -20.88
N LEU A 210 -10.55 4.96 -21.26
CA LEU A 210 -10.12 4.83 -22.66
C LEU A 210 -11.27 4.38 -23.57
N ALA A 211 -12.08 3.42 -23.15
CA ALA A 211 -13.22 2.95 -23.94
C ALA A 211 -14.24 4.06 -24.22
N GLU A 212 -14.53 4.89 -23.22
CA GLU A 212 -15.38 6.09 -23.35
C GLU A 212 -14.77 7.09 -24.34
N TYR A 213 -13.48 7.40 -24.20
CA TYR A 213 -12.77 8.25 -25.16
C TYR A 213 -12.88 7.73 -26.60
N LEU A 214 -12.65 6.44 -26.82
CA LEU A 214 -12.76 5.82 -28.15
C LEU A 214 -14.18 5.89 -28.70
N SER A 215 -15.20 5.80 -27.85
CA SER A 215 -16.60 6.01 -28.24
C SER A 215 -16.84 7.45 -28.73
N SER A 216 -16.32 8.44 -28.01
CA SER A 216 -16.36 9.86 -28.42
C SER A 216 -15.63 10.07 -29.74
N VAL A 217 -14.44 9.48 -29.92
CA VAL A 217 -13.70 9.54 -31.19
C VAL A 217 -14.51 8.98 -32.35
N ARG A 218 -15.15 7.82 -32.21
CA ARG A 218 -16.02 7.23 -33.25
C ARG A 218 -17.17 8.18 -33.62
N THR A 219 -17.77 8.81 -32.62
CA THR A 219 -18.85 9.77 -32.81
C THR A 219 -18.39 10.99 -33.61
N ILE A 220 -17.26 11.58 -33.22
CA ILE A 220 -16.64 12.73 -33.91
C ILE A 220 -16.26 12.36 -35.35
N MET A 221 -15.65 11.20 -35.57
CA MET A 221 -15.37 10.70 -36.92
C MET A 221 -16.63 10.58 -37.78
N GLY A 222 -17.78 10.24 -37.17
CA GLY A 222 -19.08 10.28 -37.82
C GLY A 222 -19.52 11.70 -38.24
N TYR A 223 -19.23 12.72 -37.43
CA TYR A 223 -19.46 14.12 -37.81
C TYR A 223 -18.52 14.58 -38.92
N LEU A 224 -17.22 14.30 -38.79
CA LEU A 224 -16.21 14.65 -39.78
C LEU A 224 -16.50 14.02 -41.15
N ASN A 225 -16.88 12.74 -41.20
CA ASN A 225 -17.26 12.08 -42.44
C ASN A 225 -18.48 12.72 -43.10
N ARG A 226 -19.48 13.16 -42.31
CA ARG A 226 -20.65 13.88 -42.83
C ARG A 226 -20.28 15.26 -43.35
N CYS A 227 -19.43 16.00 -42.62
CA CYS A 227 -18.91 17.28 -43.06
C CYS A 227 -18.14 17.14 -44.39
N TYR A 228 -17.26 16.15 -44.49
CA TYR A 228 -16.46 15.90 -45.69
C TYR A 228 -17.31 15.51 -46.89
N ARG A 229 -18.39 14.73 -46.67
CA ARG A 229 -19.30 14.29 -47.74
C ARG A 229 -20.33 15.34 -48.17
N ARG A 230 -20.61 16.37 -47.36
CA ARG A 230 -21.48 17.48 -47.79
C ARG A 230 -20.82 18.13 -49.01
N VAL A 231 -21.46 17.96 -50.16
CA VAL A 231 -21.14 18.70 -51.38
C VAL A 231 -21.50 20.16 -51.09
N VAL A 232 -20.58 21.08 -51.42
CA VAL A 232 -20.91 22.50 -51.48
C VAL A 232 -21.89 22.62 -52.64
N GLU A 233 -23.18 22.80 -52.34
CA GLU A 233 -24.16 23.29 -53.31
C GLU A 233 -23.85 24.76 -53.65
#